data_AF-A0A699ZJN7-F1
#
_entry.id   AF-A0A699ZJN7-F1
#
_cell.length_a   1.000
_cell.length_b   1.000
_cell.length_c   1.000
_cell.angle_alpha   90.00
_cell.angle_beta   90.00
_cell.angle_gamma   90.00
#
_symmetry.space_group_name_H-M   'P 1'
#
loop_
_entity.id
_entity.type
_entity.pdbx_description
1 polymer ?
#
loop_
_entity_poly.entity_id
_entity_poly.type
_entity_poly.pdbx_seq_one_letter_code
_entity_poly.pdbx_strand_id
1 'polypeptide(L)'
;MLLRGPAAVQLAQLIAELSTGGAAELGIPATDGCYERLLAYGRSVAHYPTAVKEFSWRNGWFHAISQRELAAGRPDPFPYHSRLLLQCGLPA
;
A
#
# COMPACT_ATOMS: atom_id res chain seq x y z
N MET A 1 13.47 -16.73 0.75
CA MET A 1 12.76 -16.99 2.02
C MET A 1 11.38 -16.37 1.91
N LEU A 2 10.31 -17.18 1.81
CA LEU A 2 8.93 -16.68 1.67
C LEU A 2 8.46 -16.11 3.02
N LEU A 3 7.76 -14.97 3.02
CA LEU A 3 7.09 -14.45 4.21
C LEU A 3 6.17 -15.53 4.79
N ARG A 4 6.37 -15.89 6.06
CA ARG A 4 5.51 -16.82 6.82
C ARG A 4 4.90 -16.06 8.01
N GLY A 5 3.71 -16.49 8.44
CA GLY A 5 3.07 -15.93 9.63
C GLY A 5 2.52 -14.51 9.43
N PRO A 6 2.46 -13.67 10.49
CA PRO A 6 1.76 -12.38 10.49
C PRO A 6 2.19 -11.42 9.36
N ALA A 7 3.46 -11.40 8.99
CA ALA A 7 3.98 -10.54 7.92
C ALA A 7 3.39 -10.86 6.54
N ALA A 8 3.05 -12.13 6.27
CA ALA A 8 2.40 -12.51 5.01
C ALA A 8 0.96 -12.00 4.93
N VAL A 9 0.26 -11.95 6.06
CA VAL A 9 -1.10 -11.41 6.18
C VAL A 9 -1.08 -9.89 6.00
N GLN A 10 -0.11 -9.22 6.63
CA GLN A 10 0.07 -7.77 6.50
C GLN A 10 0.35 -7.35 5.05
N LEU A 11 1.21 -8.09 4.33
CA LEU A 11 1.51 -7.82 2.93
C LEU A 11 0.27 -8.00 2.04
N ALA A 12 -0.49 -9.10 2.23
CA ALA A 12 -1.70 -9.35 1.47
C ALA A 12 -2.74 -8.24 1.69
N GLN A 13 -2.99 -7.87 2.95
CA GLN A 13 -3.91 -6.79 3.31
C GLN A 13 -3.50 -5.46 2.67
N LEU A 14 -2.21 -5.10 2.74
CA LEU A 14 -1.70 -3.87 2.14
C LEU A 14 -1.88 -3.87 0.61
N ILE A 15 -1.53 -4.95 -0.08
CA ILE A 15 -1.68 -5.02 -1.54
C ILE A 15 -3.16 -4.94 -1.93
N ALA A 16 -4.06 -5.54 -1.16
CA ALA A 16 -5.49 -5.54 -1.48
C ALA A 16 -6.06 -4.13 -1.39
N GLU A 17 -5.74 -3.41 -0.31
CA GLU A 17 -6.14 -2.02 -0.09
C GLU A 17 -5.59 -1.11 -1.20
N LEU A 18 -4.27 -1.12 -1.42
CA LEU A 18 -3.63 -0.24 -2.41
C LEU A 18 -4.11 -0.53 -3.84
N SER A 19 -4.31 -1.80 -4.19
CA SER A 19 -4.81 -2.18 -5.53
C SER A 19 -6.25 -1.74 -5.72
N THR A 20 -7.11 -1.91 -4.70
CA THR A 20 -8.53 -1.55 -4.78
C THR A 20 -8.71 -0.03 -4.84
N GLY A 21 -8.11 0.71 -3.89
CA GLY A 21 -8.23 2.16 -3.87
C GLY A 21 -7.50 2.82 -5.04
N GLY A 22 -6.35 2.27 -5.47
CA GLY A 22 -5.64 2.75 -6.65
C GLY A 22 -6.43 2.55 -7.94
N ALA A 23 -7.08 1.39 -8.10
CA ALA A 23 -7.97 1.13 -9.25
C ALA A 23 -9.17 2.09 -9.26
N ALA A 24 -9.77 2.35 -8.11
CA ALA A 24 -10.88 3.29 -7.96
C ALA A 24 -10.44 4.73 -8.29
N GLU A 25 -9.31 5.18 -7.77
CA GLU A 25 -8.76 6.52 -8.03
C GLU A 25 -8.43 6.73 -9.51
N LEU A 26 -7.83 5.74 -10.17
CA LEU A 26 -7.44 5.83 -11.57
C LEU A 26 -8.60 5.59 -12.54
N GLY A 27 -9.73 5.04 -12.07
CA GLY A 27 -10.80 4.54 -12.94
C GLY A 27 -10.36 3.37 -13.83
N ILE A 28 -9.32 2.64 -13.43
CA ILE A 28 -8.74 1.53 -14.19
C ILE A 28 -8.88 0.25 -13.34
N PRO A 29 -9.64 -0.75 -13.79
CA PRO A 29 -9.77 -2.00 -13.04
C PRO A 29 -8.43 -2.73 -12.98
N ALA A 30 -8.20 -3.45 -11.88
CA ALA A 30 -7.06 -4.35 -11.78
C ALA A 30 -7.18 -5.46 -12.83
N THR A 31 -6.10 -5.69 -13.57
CA THR A 31 -6.01 -6.83 -14.51
C THR A 31 -6.05 -8.15 -13.76
N ASP A 32 -6.63 -9.18 -14.38
CA ASP A 32 -6.60 -10.55 -13.86
C ASP A 32 -5.19 -10.98 -13.45
N GLY A 33 -5.06 -11.55 -12.26
CA GLY A 33 -3.78 -12.01 -11.71
C GLY A 33 -2.84 -10.90 -11.19
N CYS A 34 -3.21 -9.62 -11.28
CA CYS A 34 -2.37 -8.51 -10.81
C CYS A 34 -2.05 -8.64 -9.32
N TYR A 35 -3.06 -8.97 -8.52
CA TYR A 35 -2.94 -9.10 -7.07
C TYR A 35 -1.95 -10.21 -6.66
N GLU A 36 -2.07 -11.39 -7.26
CA GLU A 36 -1.21 -12.54 -7.00
C GLU A 36 0.24 -12.23 -7.41
N ARG A 37 0.43 -11.52 -8.53
CA ARG A 37 1.75 -11.09 -9.00
C ARG A 37 2.39 -10.08 -8.06
N LEU A 38 1.65 -9.09 -7.60
CA LEU A 38 2.14 -8.11 -6.63
C LEU A 38 2.49 -8.80 -5.30
N LEU A 39 1.68 -9.75 -4.84
CA LEU A 39 1.92 -10.50 -3.62
C LEU A 39 3.16 -11.40 -3.74
N ALA A 40 3.33 -12.08 -4.87
CA ALA A 40 4.51 -12.88 -5.16
C ALA A 40 5.78 -12.02 -5.23
N TYR A 41 5.70 -10.86 -5.88
CA TYR A 41 6.81 -9.90 -5.96
C TYR A 41 7.18 -9.35 -4.58
N GLY A 42 6.20 -8.87 -3.80
CA GLY A 42 6.46 -8.37 -2.44
C GLY A 42 7.12 -9.41 -1.54
N ARG A 43 6.77 -10.70 -1.71
CA ARG A 43 7.43 -11.81 -1.01
C ARG A 43 8.87 -12.04 -1.49
N SER A 44 9.15 -11.90 -2.78
CA SER A 44 10.50 -12.13 -3.32
C SER A 44 11.49 -11.06 -2.86
N VAL A 45 11.02 -9.82 -2.66
CA VAL A 45 11.86 -8.68 -2.23
C VAL A 45 11.75 -8.34 -0.74
N ALA A 46 11.09 -9.18 0.08
CA ALA A 46 10.85 -8.89 1.50
C ALA A 46 12.12 -8.64 2.35
N HIS A 47 13.27 -9.11 1.90
CA HIS A 47 14.57 -8.93 2.53
C HIS A 47 15.21 -7.56 2.20
N TYR A 48 14.59 -6.76 1.33
CA TYR A 48 15.11 -5.50 0.82
C TYR A 48 14.20 -4.32 1.21
N PRO A 49 14.43 -3.68 2.38
CA PRO A 49 13.52 -2.69 2.96
C PRO A 49 13.69 -1.30 2.30
N THR A 50 13.28 -1.19 1.04
CA THR A 50 13.43 0.05 0.24
C THR A 50 12.19 0.94 0.21
N ALA A 51 11.03 0.42 0.60
CA ALA A 51 9.77 1.16 0.52
C ALA A 51 9.73 2.43 1.37
N VAL A 52 10.57 2.54 2.42
CA VAL A 52 10.55 3.65 3.39
C VAL A 52 11.49 4.79 3.00
N LYS A 53 12.63 4.50 2.36
CA LYS A 53 13.69 5.50 2.12
C LYS A 53 13.35 6.51 1.02
N GLU A 54 12.43 6.17 0.13
CA GLU A 54 12.04 6.99 -1.02
C GLU A 54 10.54 7.32 -0.95
N PHE A 55 10.11 7.93 0.17
CA PHE A 55 8.70 8.15 0.47
C PHE A 55 7.92 8.80 -0.68
N SER A 56 8.38 9.93 -1.22
CA SER A 56 7.68 10.67 -2.27
C SER A 56 7.39 9.82 -3.51
N TRP A 57 8.31 8.93 -3.87
CA TRP A 57 8.22 8.10 -5.08
C TRP A 57 7.54 6.75 -4.87
N ARG A 58 7.48 6.25 -3.64
CA ARG A 58 6.93 4.92 -3.32
C ARG A 58 5.57 4.98 -2.64
N ASN A 59 5.34 5.98 -1.80
CA ASN A 59 4.14 6.11 -0.97
C ASN A 59 3.44 7.46 -1.10
N GLY A 60 4.13 8.49 -1.63
CA GLY A 60 3.64 9.86 -1.68
C GLY A 60 2.33 10.01 -2.45
N TRP A 61 2.13 9.23 -3.52
CA TRP A 61 0.89 9.26 -4.30
C TRP A 61 -0.33 8.83 -3.47
N PHE A 62 -0.23 7.68 -2.80
CA PHE A 62 -1.30 7.17 -1.92
C PHE A 62 -1.57 8.11 -0.74
N HIS A 63 -0.50 8.59 -0.08
CA HIS A 63 -0.62 9.54 1.02
C HIS A 63 -1.29 10.86 0.60
N ALA A 64 -0.94 11.40 -0.57
CA ALA A 64 -1.56 12.63 -1.07
C ALA A 64 -3.08 12.46 -1.30
N ILE A 65 -3.51 11.29 -1.76
CA ILE A 65 -4.93 10.97 -1.91
C ILE A 65 -5.60 10.91 -0.53
N SER A 66 -5.00 10.20 0.45
CA SER A 66 -5.50 10.15 1.82
C SER A 66 -5.70 11.55 2.41
N GLN A 67 -4.70 12.43 2.28
CA GLN A 67 -4.81 13.80 2.76
C GLN A 67 -5.88 14.61 2.04
N ARG A 68 -6.04 14.42 0.72
CA ARG A 68 -7.10 15.06 -0.06
C ARG A 68 -8.49 14.66 0.43
N GLU A 69 -8.71 13.36 0.67
CA GLU A 69 -10.01 12.84 1.12
C GLU A 69 -10.32 13.29 2.55
N LEU A 70 -9.35 13.20 3.46
CA LEU A 70 -9.48 13.65 4.85
C LEU A 70 -9.75 15.16 4.94
N ALA A 71 -9.05 15.98 4.17
CA ALA A 71 -9.27 17.43 4.12
C ALA A 71 -10.69 17.79 3.63
N ALA A 72 -11.30 16.91 2.83
CA ALA A 72 -12.67 17.07 2.37
C ALA A 72 -13.72 16.43 3.30
N GLY A 73 -13.31 15.98 4.50
CA GLY A 73 -14.18 15.35 5.49
C GLY A 73 -14.63 13.93 5.11
N ARG A 74 -13.96 13.29 4.15
CA ARG A 74 -14.24 11.91 3.73
C ARG A 74 -13.28 10.93 4.41
N PRO A 75 -13.64 9.63 4.49
CA PRO A 75 -12.75 8.63 5.06
C PRO A 75 -11.44 8.50 4.27
N ASP A 76 -10.37 8.14 4.97
CA ASP A 76 -9.12 7.72 4.33
C ASP A 76 -9.38 6.47 3.46
N PRO A 77 -9.05 6.49 2.15
CA PRO A 77 -9.17 5.33 1.28
C PRO A 77 -8.09 4.27 1.51
N PHE A 78 -6.99 4.62 2.21
CA PHE A 78 -5.85 3.73 2.50
C PHE A 78 -5.51 3.67 4.01
N PRO A 79 -6.47 3.39 4.90
CA PRO A 79 -6.27 3.51 6.34
C PRO A 79 -5.22 2.54 6.90
N TYR A 80 -5.05 1.37 6.28
CA TYR A 80 -4.04 0.41 6.69
C TYR A 80 -2.64 0.87 6.27
N HIS A 81 -2.49 1.37 5.04
CA HIS A 81 -1.25 2.00 4.55
C HIS A 81 -0.84 3.19 5.41
N SER A 82 -1.75 4.13 5.66
CA SER A 82 -1.52 5.29 6.53
C SER A 82 -1.01 4.88 7.92
N ARG A 83 -1.64 3.86 8.53
CA ARG A 83 -1.17 3.32 9.82
C ARG A 83 0.24 2.72 9.73
N LEU A 84 0.58 2.01 8.66
CA LEU A 84 1.92 1.45 8.47
C LEU A 84 2.98 2.54 8.27
N LEU A 85 2.66 3.63 7.56
CA LEU A 85 3.56 4.78 7.42
C LEU A 85 3.89 5.39 8.79
N LEU A 86 2.87 5.61 9.65
CA LEU A 86 3.09 6.10 11.01
C LEU A 86 3.99 5.18 11.83
N GLN A 87 3.80 3.86 11.72
CA GLN A 87 4.65 2.87 12.41
C GLN A 87 6.11 2.91 11.94
N CYS A 88 6.37 3.38 10.73
CA CYS A 88 7.71 3.60 10.20
C CYS A 88 8.25 5.02 10.47
N GLY A 89 7.52 5.86 11.22
CA GLY A 89 7.92 7.25 11.48
C GLY A 89 7.76 8.19 10.29
N LEU A 90 6.93 7.82 9.31
CA LEU A 90 6.63 8.61 8.12
C LEU A 90 5.31 9.39 8.28
N PRO A 91 5.10 10.47 7.51
CA PRO A 91 3.81 11.16 7.47
C PRO A 91 2.68 10.23 7.02
N ALA A 92 1.50 10.39 7.60
CA ALA A 92 0.26 9.74 7.19
C ALA A 92 -0.86 10.76 6.98
#